data_AF-A0AAD9P475-F1
#
_entry.id   AF-A0AAD9P475-F1
#
_cell.length_a   1.000
_cell.length_b   1.000
_cell.length_c   1.000
_cell.angle_alpha   90.00
_cell.angle_beta   90.00
_cell.angle_gamma   90.00
#
_symmetry.space_group_name_H-M   'P 1'
#
loop_
_entity.id
_entity.type
_entity.pdbx_description
1 polymer ?
#
loop_
_entity_poly.entity_id
_entity_poly.type
_entity_poly.pdbx_seq_one_letter_code
_entity_poly.pdbx_strand_id
1 'polypeptide(L)'
;MDLRKQKMCAGAEKCTDYVLIFSRSSGSPTVHYLVVDHSGRSTRLLPTMSTTVMWVVENVIGYRVAVLDGFMYVVGGRQIKSGSNVNMCYRYDPRNGQWTRRASLSEPRTAFSLRALDGRLYVCGGRLRDGGVTAAVECYDPALDQWTEVRPMPAPRAHHASCVAMGRLFVSGGVADNRAGTKTFWQYDPASDFWSQADDKTSRLPRVRQRHLMSEYKGTLYSFSGVTVTRIGQRATEVEDEQMTSFDCTKGNIDTKITGMWDESLPHLPAPRGEAGCVVLGHAVYVLGGRRYSDKKDVLQVDRYSTKARKWTTCFSLGETNFADVECCVLRVPASNPHFSSLSRAISHKWVMW
;
A
#
# COMPACT_ATOMS: atom_id res chain seq x y z
N MET A 1 42.04 -28.83 -21.84
CA MET A 1 40.61 -28.44 -21.89
C MET A 1 39.99 -28.77 -20.54
N ASP A 2 39.84 -27.78 -19.67
CA ASP A 2 39.23 -27.98 -18.35
C ASP A 2 37.80 -27.42 -18.36
N LEU A 3 36.86 -28.31 -18.70
CA LEU A 3 35.41 -28.06 -18.77
C LEU A 3 34.79 -27.70 -17.41
N ARG A 4 35.56 -27.67 -16.32
CA ARG A 4 35.09 -27.30 -14.98
C ARG A 4 35.26 -25.82 -14.63
N LYS A 5 36.00 -25.04 -15.43
CA LYS A 5 36.11 -23.56 -15.25
C LYS A 5 35.11 -22.74 -16.06
N GLN A 6 34.26 -23.37 -16.87
CA GLN A 6 33.21 -22.67 -17.66
C GLN A 6 31.80 -22.70 -17.02
N LYS A 7 31.65 -23.21 -15.79
CA LYS A 7 30.34 -23.31 -15.10
C LYS A 7 30.23 -22.54 -13.78
N MET A 8 31.08 -21.53 -13.56
CA MET A 8 30.96 -20.59 -12.44
C MET A 8 31.10 -19.15 -12.93
N CYS A 9 30.08 -18.68 -13.66
CA CYS A 9 29.70 -17.27 -13.88
C CYS A 9 28.53 -17.25 -14.87
N ALA A 10 27.41 -17.90 -14.52
CA ALA A 10 26.14 -17.49 -15.12
C ALA A 10 25.85 -16.11 -14.51
N GLY A 11 26.17 -15.04 -15.26
CA GLY A 11 26.01 -13.67 -14.79
C GLY A 11 24.59 -13.47 -14.26
N ALA A 12 24.47 -13.02 -13.01
CA ALA A 12 23.17 -12.74 -12.42
C ALA A 12 22.39 -11.79 -13.34
N GLU A 13 21.15 -12.17 -13.70
CA GLU A 13 20.32 -11.36 -14.58
C GLU A 13 20.13 -9.96 -13.98
N LYS A 14 20.41 -8.92 -14.76
CA LYS A 14 20.21 -7.54 -14.33
C LYS A 14 18.74 -7.30 -14.01
N CYS A 15 18.44 -6.77 -12.84
CA CYS A 15 17.08 -6.43 -12.41
C CYS A 15 16.95 -4.92 -12.18
N THR A 16 15.72 -4.42 -12.22
CA THR A 16 15.39 -3.02 -11.90
C THR A 16 14.17 -2.98 -10.98
N ASP A 17 14.25 -2.17 -9.94
CA ASP A 17 13.12 -1.93 -9.04
C ASP A 17 12.27 -0.81 -9.62
N TYR A 18 10.96 -1.06 -9.71
CA TYR A 18 9.98 -0.11 -10.18
C TYR A 18 8.96 0.16 -9.09
N VAL A 19 8.55 1.41 -8.94
CA VAL A 19 7.31 1.75 -8.22
C VAL A 19 6.19 1.74 -9.23
N LEU A 20 5.28 0.78 -9.08
CA LEU A 20 4.06 0.71 -9.87
C LEU A 20 2.98 1.52 -9.18
N ILE A 21 2.18 2.23 -9.98
CA ILE A 21 1.14 3.16 -9.54
C ILE A 21 -0.16 2.74 -10.23
N PHE A 22 -1.08 2.20 -9.43
CA PHE A 22 -2.38 1.71 -9.88
C PHE A 22 -3.45 2.74 -9.61
N SER A 23 -4.16 3.19 -10.65
CA SER A 23 -5.34 4.05 -10.52
C SER A 23 -6.60 3.18 -10.33
N ARG A 24 -6.99 2.99 -9.08
CA ARG A 24 -8.03 2.05 -8.67
C ARG A 24 -9.46 2.58 -8.85
N SER A 25 -9.63 3.81 -9.35
CA SER A 25 -10.94 4.44 -9.59
C SER A 25 -11.44 4.28 -11.03
N SER A 26 -10.57 3.96 -11.98
CA SER A 26 -10.87 4.02 -13.42
C SER A 26 -11.27 2.67 -14.03
N GLY A 27 -10.80 1.56 -13.48
CA GLY A 27 -10.84 0.24 -14.13
C GLY A 27 -10.00 0.16 -15.41
N SER A 28 -9.09 1.13 -15.62
CA SER A 28 -8.12 1.10 -16.70
C SER A 28 -7.10 -0.02 -16.45
N PRO A 29 -6.73 -0.81 -17.49
CA PRO A 29 -5.63 -1.76 -17.38
C PRO A 29 -4.26 -1.08 -17.44
N THR A 30 -4.21 0.22 -17.75
CA THR A 30 -2.95 0.97 -17.80
C THR A 30 -2.40 1.19 -16.40
N VAL A 31 -1.21 0.68 -16.15
CA VAL A 31 -0.47 0.84 -14.90
C VAL A 31 0.75 1.70 -15.16
N HIS A 32 0.89 2.76 -14.38
CA HIS A 32 2.03 3.66 -14.47
C HIS A 32 3.18 3.10 -13.63
N TYR A 33 4.42 3.37 -14.03
CA TYR A 33 5.57 3.05 -13.21
C TYR A 33 6.68 4.09 -13.29
N LEU A 34 7.44 4.17 -12.20
CA LEU A 34 8.63 5.00 -12.05
C LEU A 34 9.82 4.09 -11.73
N VAL A 35 11.01 4.45 -12.23
CA VAL A 35 12.25 3.73 -11.95
C VAL A 35 12.76 4.12 -10.56
N VAL A 36 13.13 3.12 -9.75
CA VAL A 36 13.88 3.31 -8.51
C VAL A 36 15.37 3.33 -8.84
N ASP A 37 16.02 4.43 -8.50
CA ASP A 37 17.45 4.60 -8.68
C ASP A 37 18.20 4.29 -7.38
N HIS A 38 19.12 3.33 -7.46
CA HIS A 38 20.01 2.90 -6.37
C HIS A 38 21.48 3.30 -6.60
N SER A 39 21.81 4.00 -7.69
CA SER A 39 23.19 4.31 -8.07
C SER A 39 23.86 5.36 -7.17
N GLY A 40 23.07 6.27 -6.60
CA GLY A 40 23.55 7.35 -5.76
C GLY A 40 23.69 6.97 -4.28
N ARG A 41 24.12 7.94 -3.46
CA ARG A 41 24.23 7.80 -1.99
C ARG A 41 22.88 7.61 -1.27
N SER A 42 21.77 7.85 -1.97
CA SER A 42 20.41 7.62 -1.46
C SER A 42 19.54 7.05 -2.56
N THR A 43 18.76 6.02 -2.23
CA THR A 43 17.68 5.54 -3.10
C THR A 43 16.66 6.65 -3.36
N ARG A 44 16.23 6.80 -4.61
CA ARG A 44 15.28 7.82 -5.04
C ARG A 44 14.41 7.35 -6.20
N LEU A 45 13.31 8.07 -6.45
CA LEU A 45 12.50 7.91 -7.66
C LEU A 45 12.99 8.84 -8.78
N LEU A 46 13.09 8.29 -9.98
CA LEU A 46 13.31 9.09 -11.18
C LEU A 46 11.96 9.65 -11.67
N PRO A 47 11.90 10.92 -12.11
CA PRO A 47 10.65 11.59 -12.45
C PRO A 47 10.02 11.11 -13.77
N THR A 48 10.78 10.38 -14.59
CA THR A 48 10.29 9.88 -15.88
C THR A 48 9.32 8.72 -15.65
N MET A 49 8.04 8.99 -15.87
CA MET A 49 6.98 7.99 -15.82
C MET A 49 6.88 7.22 -17.14
N SER A 50 6.56 5.93 -17.04
CA SER A 50 6.22 5.06 -18.16
C SER A 50 4.97 4.26 -17.83
N THR A 51 4.43 3.54 -18.80
CA THR A 51 3.23 2.72 -18.64
C THR A 51 3.49 1.28 -19.04
N THR A 52 2.75 0.38 -18.41
CA THR A 52 2.56 -1.00 -18.83
C THR A 52 1.07 -1.33 -18.77
N VAL A 53 0.66 -2.47 -19.32
CA VAL A 53 -0.73 -2.89 -19.35
C VAL A 53 -0.89 -4.15 -18.50
N MET A 54 -1.86 -4.13 -17.60
CA MET A 54 -2.22 -5.23 -16.72
C MET A 54 -3.71 -5.50 -16.85
N TRP A 55 -4.09 -6.33 -17.82
CA TRP A 55 -5.47 -6.70 -18.16
C TRP A 55 -6.29 -7.25 -16.98
N VAL A 56 -5.64 -7.80 -15.95
CA VAL A 56 -6.33 -8.36 -14.79
C VAL A 56 -7.13 -7.32 -13.98
N VAL A 57 -6.75 -6.04 -14.08
CA VAL A 57 -7.47 -4.93 -13.42
C VAL A 57 -8.42 -4.20 -14.37
N GLU A 58 -8.56 -4.68 -15.62
CA GLU A 58 -9.50 -4.11 -16.57
C GLU A 58 -10.94 -4.24 -16.03
N ASN A 59 -11.70 -3.16 -16.05
CA ASN A 59 -13.08 -3.07 -15.56
C ASN A 59 -13.26 -3.41 -14.07
N VAL A 60 -12.19 -3.41 -13.27
CA VAL A 60 -12.24 -3.63 -11.81
C VAL A 60 -11.69 -2.41 -11.08
N ILE A 61 -12.40 -1.95 -10.05
CA ILE A 61 -12.01 -0.83 -9.18
C ILE A 61 -11.86 -1.28 -7.73
N GLY A 62 -11.17 -0.50 -6.91
CA GLY A 62 -11.11 -0.73 -5.46
C GLY A 62 -10.44 -2.04 -5.02
N TYR A 63 -9.69 -2.72 -5.92
CA TYR A 63 -8.84 -3.87 -5.62
C TYR A 63 -7.68 -3.47 -4.69
N ARG A 64 -6.86 -4.44 -4.27
CA ARG A 64 -5.59 -4.18 -3.55
C ARG A 64 -4.44 -4.91 -4.20
N VAL A 65 -3.24 -4.34 -4.05
CA VAL A 65 -2.00 -4.89 -4.59
C VAL A 65 -1.01 -5.13 -3.46
N ALA A 66 -0.33 -6.27 -3.47
CA ALA A 66 0.78 -6.57 -2.57
C ALA A 66 1.87 -7.32 -3.32
N VAL A 67 3.10 -7.26 -2.79
CA VAL A 67 4.23 -8.05 -3.31
C VAL A 67 4.65 -9.04 -2.24
N LEU A 68 4.76 -10.31 -2.62
CA LEU A 68 5.17 -11.42 -1.78
C LEU A 68 6.08 -12.33 -2.59
N ASP A 69 7.25 -12.65 -2.04
CA ASP A 69 8.27 -13.53 -2.67
C ASP A 69 8.63 -13.15 -4.12
N GLY A 70 8.67 -11.84 -4.39
CA GLY A 70 8.97 -11.29 -5.72
C GLY A 70 7.82 -11.38 -6.73
N PHE A 71 6.68 -11.94 -6.35
CA PHE A 71 5.45 -11.92 -7.13
C PHE A 71 4.56 -10.75 -6.71
N MET A 72 3.83 -10.20 -7.66
CA MET A 72 2.80 -9.20 -7.37
C MET A 72 1.42 -9.88 -7.34
N TYR A 73 0.60 -9.55 -6.36
CA TYR A 73 -0.76 -10.06 -6.21
C TYR A 73 -1.77 -8.93 -6.37
N VAL A 74 -2.86 -9.20 -7.09
CA VAL A 74 -4.02 -8.32 -7.22
C VAL A 74 -5.22 -9.05 -6.66
N VAL A 75 -5.86 -8.45 -5.66
CA VAL A 75 -6.90 -9.12 -4.86
C VAL A 75 -8.15 -8.25 -4.76
N GLY A 76 -9.32 -8.91 -4.77
CA GLY A 76 -10.64 -8.32 -4.51
C GLY A 76 -11.03 -7.22 -5.50
N GLY A 77 -11.88 -6.30 -5.06
CA GLY A 77 -12.32 -5.17 -5.88
C GLY A 77 -13.80 -5.22 -6.21
N ARG A 78 -14.21 -4.43 -7.19
CA ARG A 78 -15.58 -4.30 -7.66
C ARG A 78 -15.60 -4.16 -9.17
N GLN A 79 -16.41 -4.97 -9.83
CA GLN A 79 -16.62 -4.84 -11.26
C GLN A 79 -17.43 -3.59 -11.56
N ILE A 80 -16.96 -2.78 -12.51
CA ILE A 80 -17.61 -1.52 -12.88
C ILE A 80 -19.00 -1.80 -13.49
N LYS A 81 -19.07 -2.72 -14.46
CA LYS A 81 -20.29 -2.96 -15.24
C LYS A 81 -21.45 -3.49 -14.38
N SER A 82 -21.18 -4.45 -13.51
CA SER A 82 -22.21 -5.06 -12.65
C SER A 82 -22.39 -4.34 -11.32
N GLY A 83 -21.45 -3.46 -10.94
CA GLY A 83 -21.40 -2.85 -9.62
C GLY A 83 -21.23 -3.85 -8.48
N SER A 84 -20.91 -5.12 -8.75
CA SER A 84 -20.75 -6.16 -7.73
C SER A 84 -19.29 -6.27 -7.28
N ASN A 85 -19.07 -6.46 -5.98
CA ASN A 85 -17.75 -6.81 -5.47
C ASN A 85 -17.31 -8.16 -6.02
N VAL A 86 -15.99 -8.35 -6.18
CA VAL A 86 -15.36 -9.59 -6.62
C VAL A 86 -14.36 -10.10 -5.57
N ASN A 87 -14.14 -11.41 -5.56
CA ASN A 87 -13.21 -12.11 -4.67
C ASN A 87 -11.95 -12.60 -5.40
N MET A 88 -11.61 -11.98 -6.53
CA MET A 88 -10.52 -12.42 -7.38
C MET A 88 -9.16 -12.38 -6.65
N CYS A 89 -8.27 -13.29 -6.99
CA CYS A 89 -6.87 -13.26 -6.61
C CYS A 89 -6.04 -13.70 -7.81
N TYR A 90 -5.15 -12.82 -8.26
CA TYR A 90 -4.26 -13.09 -9.37
C TYR A 90 -2.83 -12.76 -8.97
N ARG A 91 -1.90 -13.58 -9.44
CA ARG A 91 -0.47 -13.44 -9.21
C ARG A 91 0.24 -13.15 -10.53
N TYR A 92 1.08 -12.12 -10.55
CA TYR A 92 1.99 -11.78 -11.63
C TYR A 92 3.41 -12.22 -11.29
N ASP A 93 4.03 -12.93 -12.21
CA ASP A 93 5.45 -13.26 -12.15
C ASP A 93 6.25 -12.31 -13.06
N PRO A 94 7.06 -11.40 -12.50
CA PRO A 94 7.82 -10.45 -13.30
C PRO A 94 8.95 -11.10 -14.10
N ARG A 95 9.31 -12.37 -13.87
CA ARG A 95 10.41 -13.03 -14.60
C ARG A 95 10.02 -13.47 -16.00
N ASN A 96 8.75 -13.83 -16.19
CA ASN A 96 8.23 -14.28 -17.49
C ASN A 96 7.00 -13.49 -17.96
N GLY A 97 6.58 -12.48 -17.19
CA GLY A 97 5.44 -11.63 -17.52
C GLY A 97 4.08 -12.32 -17.42
N GLN A 98 4.01 -13.48 -16.77
CA GLN A 98 2.79 -14.29 -16.75
C GLN A 98 1.90 -13.96 -15.56
N TRP A 99 0.60 -14.00 -15.83
CA TRP A 99 -0.44 -13.96 -14.80
C TRP A 99 -0.97 -15.36 -14.53
N THR A 100 -1.22 -15.68 -13.27
CA THR A 100 -1.84 -16.92 -12.83
C THR A 100 -2.98 -16.61 -11.89
N ARG A 101 -4.16 -17.17 -12.14
CA ARG A 101 -5.27 -17.12 -11.19
C ARG A 101 -4.92 -18.01 -9.98
N ARG A 102 -5.18 -17.49 -8.78
CA ARG A 102 -4.98 -18.20 -7.50
C ARG A 102 -6.32 -18.41 -6.82
N ALA A 103 -6.34 -19.12 -5.69
CA ALA A 103 -7.55 -19.26 -4.90
C ALA A 103 -8.15 -17.88 -4.59
N SER A 104 -9.47 -17.79 -4.75
CA SER A 104 -10.24 -16.58 -4.50
C SER A 104 -10.52 -16.42 -3.00
N LEU A 105 -10.75 -15.18 -2.56
CA LEU A 105 -11.27 -14.91 -1.22
C LEU A 105 -12.61 -15.64 -1.00
N SER A 106 -12.93 -15.98 0.23
CA SER A 106 -14.24 -16.56 0.59
C SER A 106 -15.38 -15.58 0.29
N GLU A 107 -15.20 -14.29 0.62
CA GLU A 107 -16.19 -13.24 0.39
C GLU A 107 -15.68 -12.12 -0.53
N PRO A 108 -16.47 -11.73 -1.56
CA PRO A 108 -16.17 -10.58 -2.40
C PRO A 108 -16.21 -9.25 -1.62
N ARG A 109 -15.09 -8.51 -1.63
CA ARG A 109 -14.96 -7.28 -0.84
C ARG A 109 -14.12 -6.18 -1.51
N THR A 110 -14.35 -4.94 -1.08
CA THR A 110 -13.55 -3.73 -1.40
C THR A 110 -13.14 -3.01 -0.13
N ALA A 111 -12.32 -1.95 -0.23
CA ALA A 111 -11.98 -1.07 0.90
C ALA A 111 -11.36 -1.80 2.11
N PHE A 112 -10.83 -3.00 1.90
CA PHE A 112 -10.03 -3.77 2.84
C PHE A 112 -8.57 -3.33 2.77
N SER A 113 -7.71 -3.92 3.58
CA SER A 113 -6.26 -3.80 3.42
C SER A 113 -5.62 -5.15 3.11
N LEU A 114 -4.52 -5.15 2.33
CA LEU A 114 -3.79 -6.34 1.91
C LEU A 114 -2.30 -6.17 2.27
N ARG A 115 -1.74 -7.09 3.05
CA ARG A 115 -0.33 -7.03 3.47
C ARG A 115 0.34 -8.40 3.40
N ALA A 116 1.60 -8.41 3.00
CA ALA A 116 2.47 -9.57 3.10
C ALA A 116 3.13 -9.60 4.48
N LEU A 117 3.05 -10.73 5.17
CA LEU A 117 3.65 -10.97 6.49
C LEU A 117 4.01 -12.46 6.59
N ASP A 118 5.25 -12.74 6.97
CA ASP A 118 5.76 -14.11 7.21
C ASP A 118 5.45 -15.11 6.08
N GLY A 119 5.71 -14.72 4.84
CA GLY A 119 5.52 -15.58 3.67
C GLY A 119 4.05 -15.75 3.23
N ARG A 120 3.11 -15.02 3.84
CA ARG A 120 1.67 -15.10 3.56
C ARG A 120 1.08 -13.74 3.24
N LEU A 121 -0.13 -13.71 2.67
CA LEU A 121 -0.90 -12.48 2.50
C LEU A 121 -2.06 -12.43 3.50
N TYR A 122 -2.35 -11.25 4.04
CA TYR A 122 -3.48 -11.03 4.94
C TYR A 122 -4.40 -9.98 4.35
N VAL A 123 -5.68 -10.33 4.24
CA VAL A 123 -6.79 -9.42 3.91
C VAL A 123 -7.54 -9.10 5.20
N CYS A 124 -7.63 -7.83 5.56
CA CYS A 124 -8.34 -7.37 6.76
C CYS A 124 -9.56 -6.53 6.40
N GLY A 125 -10.73 -6.92 6.92
CA GLY A 125 -11.96 -6.15 6.86
C GLY A 125 -12.47 -5.88 5.44
N GLY A 126 -13.02 -4.69 5.24
CA GLY A 126 -13.56 -4.21 3.98
C GLY A 126 -15.08 -4.08 3.97
N ARG A 127 -15.61 -3.73 2.80
CA ARG A 127 -17.04 -3.67 2.50
C ARG A 127 -17.45 -4.87 1.67
N LEU A 128 -18.51 -5.55 2.11
CA LEU A 128 -19.12 -6.70 1.45
C LEU A 128 -20.10 -6.26 0.35
N ARG A 129 -20.67 -7.23 -0.36
CA ARG A 129 -21.56 -7.00 -1.51
C ARG A 129 -22.87 -6.29 -1.14
N ASP A 130 -23.40 -6.56 0.05
CA ASP A 130 -24.59 -5.91 0.61
C ASP A 130 -24.32 -4.49 1.15
N GLY A 131 -23.05 -4.07 1.13
CA GLY A 131 -22.60 -2.77 1.65
C GLY A 131 -22.23 -2.78 3.13
N GLY A 132 -22.41 -3.92 3.84
CA GLY A 132 -21.97 -4.11 5.21
C GLY A 132 -20.45 -4.06 5.34
N VAL A 133 -19.96 -3.64 6.51
CA VAL A 133 -18.54 -3.66 6.84
C VAL A 133 -18.25 -4.94 7.61
N THR A 134 -17.17 -5.64 7.26
CA THR A 134 -16.76 -6.89 7.92
C THR A 134 -15.55 -6.69 8.84
N ALA A 135 -15.45 -7.54 9.86
CA ALA A 135 -14.27 -7.70 10.71
C ALA A 135 -13.38 -8.88 10.27
N ALA A 136 -13.85 -9.69 9.32
CA ALA A 136 -13.18 -10.92 8.90
C ALA A 136 -11.75 -10.66 8.40
N VAL A 137 -10.86 -11.60 8.70
CA VAL A 137 -9.46 -11.59 8.31
C VAL A 137 -9.17 -12.91 7.61
N GLU A 138 -8.68 -12.84 6.38
CA GLU A 138 -8.30 -14.02 5.60
C GLU A 138 -6.80 -14.03 5.38
N CYS A 139 -6.16 -15.18 5.59
CA CYS A 139 -4.76 -15.43 5.37
C CYS A 139 -4.58 -16.36 4.18
N TYR A 140 -3.77 -15.94 3.21
CA TYR A 140 -3.42 -16.73 2.03
C TYR A 140 -2.06 -17.40 2.21
N ASP A 141 -2.06 -18.73 2.13
CA ASP A 141 -0.84 -19.53 2.05
C ASP A 141 -0.52 -19.85 0.58
N PRO A 142 0.57 -19.30 0.00
CA PRO A 142 0.92 -19.54 -1.39
C PRO A 142 1.35 -20.99 -1.68
N ALA A 143 1.81 -21.73 -0.67
CA ALA A 143 2.22 -23.13 -0.83
C ALA A 143 1.01 -24.05 -0.96
N LEU A 144 -0.08 -23.73 -0.26
CA LEU A 144 -1.34 -24.48 -0.34
C LEU A 144 -2.31 -23.95 -1.40
N ASP A 145 -2.05 -22.75 -1.94
CA ASP A 145 -3.01 -22.01 -2.77
C ASP A 145 -4.37 -21.90 -2.10
N GLN A 146 -4.39 -21.48 -0.84
CA GLN A 146 -5.62 -21.45 -0.04
C GLN A 146 -5.70 -20.20 0.82
N TRP A 147 -6.91 -19.63 0.88
CA TRP A 147 -7.28 -18.65 1.89
C TRP A 147 -7.94 -19.37 3.08
N THR A 148 -7.51 -19.01 4.28
CA THR A 148 -8.09 -19.50 5.54
C THR A 148 -8.50 -18.31 6.39
N GLU A 149 -9.68 -18.37 6.99
CA GLU A 149 -10.08 -17.37 7.98
C GLU A 149 -9.23 -17.55 9.24
N VAL A 150 -8.63 -16.44 9.69
CA VAL A 150 -7.92 -16.35 10.97
C VAL A 150 -8.74 -15.48 11.93
N ARG A 151 -8.27 -15.23 13.14
CA ARG A 151 -9.05 -14.46 14.12
C ARG A 151 -9.51 -13.13 13.50
N PRO A 152 -10.82 -12.82 13.55
CA PRO A 152 -11.34 -11.56 13.03
C PRO A 152 -10.83 -10.38 13.85
N MET A 153 -10.79 -9.19 13.24
CA MET A 153 -10.52 -7.95 13.96
C MET A 153 -11.53 -7.74 15.10
N PRO A 154 -11.18 -6.97 16.16
CA PRO A 154 -12.09 -6.71 17.27
C PRO A 154 -13.43 -6.06 16.89
N ALA A 155 -13.46 -5.32 15.78
CA ALA A 155 -14.70 -4.77 15.21
C ALA A 155 -14.58 -4.56 13.68
N PRO A 156 -15.70 -4.43 12.96
CA PRO A 156 -15.69 -4.20 11.53
C PRO A 156 -14.99 -2.91 11.09
N ARG A 157 -14.23 -3.00 10.00
CA ARG A 157 -13.43 -1.90 9.46
C ARG A 157 -13.34 -1.88 7.94
N ALA A 158 -13.60 -0.73 7.34
CA ALA A 158 -13.29 -0.43 5.94
C ALA A 158 -12.53 0.89 5.82
N HIS A 159 -11.86 1.14 4.69
CA HIS A 159 -11.09 2.39 4.44
C HIS A 159 -10.05 2.70 5.52
N HIS A 160 -9.60 1.68 6.25
CA HIS A 160 -8.54 1.76 7.24
C HIS A 160 -7.19 1.64 6.55
N ALA A 161 -6.12 2.02 7.25
CA ALA A 161 -4.77 1.71 6.83
C ALA A 161 -4.25 0.50 7.61
N SER A 162 -3.37 -0.27 6.99
CA SER A 162 -2.61 -1.30 7.69
C SER A 162 -1.14 -1.25 7.30
N CYS A 163 -0.27 -1.79 8.14
CA CYS A 163 1.16 -1.89 7.88
C CYS A 163 1.73 -3.06 8.67
N VAL A 164 2.88 -3.58 8.24
CA VAL A 164 3.60 -4.64 8.95
C VAL A 164 4.82 -4.03 9.61
N ALA A 165 4.99 -4.30 10.91
CA ALA A 165 6.16 -3.89 11.68
C ALA A 165 6.45 -4.94 12.73
N MET A 166 7.72 -5.21 13.02
CA MET A 166 8.12 -6.12 14.12
C MET A 166 7.41 -7.50 14.06
N GLY A 167 7.25 -8.08 12.86
CA GLY A 167 6.58 -9.38 12.67
C GLY A 167 5.06 -9.38 12.90
N ARG A 168 4.44 -8.19 12.98
CA ARG A 168 3.03 -8.02 13.32
C ARG A 168 2.30 -7.17 12.31
N LEU A 169 1.00 -7.41 12.18
CA LEU A 169 0.12 -6.63 11.32
C LEU A 169 -0.61 -5.58 12.15
N PHE A 170 -0.44 -4.31 11.83
CA PHE A 170 -1.12 -3.20 12.48
C PHE A 170 -2.26 -2.67 11.61
N VAL A 171 -3.38 -2.31 12.22
CA VAL A 171 -4.57 -1.72 11.56
C VAL A 171 -4.95 -0.44 12.29
N SER A 172 -5.18 0.65 11.56
CA SER A 172 -5.49 1.97 12.14
C SER A 172 -6.60 2.69 11.39
N GLY A 173 -7.46 3.40 12.13
CA GLY A 173 -8.47 4.32 11.58
C GLY A 173 -9.48 3.67 10.62
N GLY A 174 -10.05 4.44 9.68
CA GLY A 174 -11.05 4.06 8.64
C GLY A 174 -12.51 4.46 8.95
N VAL A 175 -13.48 3.67 8.47
CA VAL A 175 -14.91 3.67 8.90
C VAL A 175 -15.40 2.35 9.52
N ALA A 176 -16.29 2.46 10.51
CA ALA A 176 -16.97 1.36 11.17
C ALA A 176 -18.26 1.03 10.40
N ASP A 177 -18.96 -0.01 10.82
CA ASP A 177 -20.20 -0.42 10.14
C ASP A 177 -21.30 0.66 10.19
N ASN A 178 -21.44 1.36 11.33
CA ASN A 178 -22.29 2.55 11.46
C ASN A 178 -21.77 3.79 10.68
N ARG A 179 -20.75 3.62 9.85
CA ARG A 179 -20.07 4.63 9.03
C ARG A 179 -19.35 5.72 9.82
N ALA A 180 -19.14 5.55 11.13
CA ALA A 180 -18.36 6.48 11.94
C ALA A 180 -16.85 6.29 11.72
N GLY A 181 -16.14 7.42 11.60
CA GLY A 181 -14.68 7.44 11.67
C GLY A 181 -14.21 7.05 13.08
N THR A 182 -12.98 6.52 13.19
CA THR A 182 -12.43 6.08 14.48
C THR A 182 -10.97 6.46 14.66
N LYS A 183 -10.51 6.35 15.91
CA LYS A 183 -9.12 6.43 16.34
C LYS A 183 -8.53 5.07 16.74
N THR A 184 -9.26 3.97 16.50
CA THR A 184 -8.79 2.62 16.88
C THR A 184 -7.47 2.29 16.22
N PHE A 185 -6.66 1.58 16.99
CA PHE A 185 -5.37 1.07 16.59
C PHE A 185 -5.24 -0.33 17.16
N TRP A 186 -5.06 -1.30 16.26
CA TRP A 186 -5.02 -2.72 16.55
C TRP A 186 -3.74 -3.33 15.99
N GLN A 187 -3.35 -4.44 16.57
CA GLN A 187 -2.20 -5.23 16.18
C GLN A 187 -2.58 -6.69 16.26
N TYR A 188 -2.24 -7.42 15.21
CA TYR A 188 -2.41 -8.85 15.10
C TYR A 188 -1.06 -9.53 15.18
N ASP A 189 -0.98 -10.54 16.02
CA ASP A 189 0.13 -11.47 16.10
C ASP A 189 -0.23 -12.77 15.35
N PRO A 190 0.41 -13.06 14.20
CA PRO A 190 0.12 -14.27 13.45
C PRO A 190 0.56 -15.56 14.16
N ALA A 191 1.50 -15.49 15.11
CA ALA A 191 1.99 -16.67 15.82
C ALA A 191 0.99 -17.18 16.86
N SER A 192 0.29 -16.26 17.53
CA SER A 192 -0.74 -16.59 18.53
C SER A 192 -2.18 -16.49 17.99
N ASP A 193 -2.35 -16.07 16.74
CA ASP A 193 -3.64 -15.77 16.12
C ASP A 193 -4.48 -14.87 17.06
N PHE A 194 -3.92 -13.74 17.48
CA PHE A 194 -4.55 -12.87 18.48
C PHE A 194 -4.46 -11.39 18.12
N TRP A 195 -5.51 -10.64 18.48
CA TRP A 195 -5.58 -9.19 18.29
C TRP A 195 -5.42 -8.45 19.62
N SER A 196 -4.44 -7.56 19.68
CA SER A 196 -4.26 -6.58 20.74
C SER A 196 -4.83 -5.23 20.33
N GLN A 197 -5.36 -4.47 21.30
CA GLN A 197 -5.92 -3.15 21.08
C GLN A 197 -5.22 -2.09 21.96
N ALA A 198 -5.03 -0.90 21.39
CA ALA A 198 -4.74 0.30 22.16
C ALA A 198 -5.99 0.76 22.93
N ASP A 199 -5.99 0.56 24.25
CA ASP A 199 -7.15 0.89 25.09
C ASP A 199 -7.06 2.28 25.71
N ASP A 200 -5.84 2.78 25.93
CA ASP A 200 -5.61 4.11 26.49
C ASP A 200 -5.71 5.22 25.42
N LYS A 201 -5.78 6.47 25.87
CA LYS A 201 -5.95 7.63 24.99
C LYS A 201 -4.69 7.95 24.17
N THR A 202 -3.51 7.56 24.64
CA THR A 202 -2.20 7.93 24.07
C THR A 202 -1.72 6.97 22.99
N SER A 203 -2.12 5.69 23.09
CA SER A 203 -1.74 4.62 22.17
C SER A 203 -2.68 4.56 20.95
N ARG A 204 -3.90 5.11 21.07
CA ARG A 204 -4.83 5.28 19.94
C ARG A 204 -4.32 6.35 18.98
N LEU A 205 -4.81 6.33 17.73
CA LEU A 205 -4.50 7.39 16.79
C LEU A 205 -4.90 8.76 17.38
N PRO A 206 -4.09 9.81 17.23
CA PRO A 206 -4.42 11.13 17.79
C PRO A 206 -5.69 11.74 17.20
N ARG A 207 -5.99 11.41 15.94
CA ARG A 207 -7.09 11.97 15.15
C ARG A 207 -7.87 10.88 14.45
N VAL A 208 -9.16 11.14 14.24
CA VAL A 208 -9.99 10.29 13.38
C VAL A 208 -9.47 10.46 11.96
N ARG A 209 -9.16 9.37 11.28
CA ARG A 209 -8.73 9.39 9.89
C ARG A 209 -9.29 8.18 9.17
N GLN A 210 -9.67 8.36 7.91
CA GLN A 210 -10.07 7.29 6.99
C GLN A 210 -9.47 7.56 5.62
N ARG A 211 -9.34 6.51 4.80
CA ARG A 211 -8.67 6.58 3.48
C ARG A 211 -7.26 7.18 3.58
N HIS A 212 -6.63 6.96 4.73
CA HIS A 212 -5.28 7.42 5.06
C HIS A 212 -4.26 6.34 4.75
N LEU A 213 -3.00 6.69 4.95
CA LEU A 213 -1.86 5.83 4.73
C LEU A 213 -1.22 5.44 6.06
N MET A 214 -0.59 4.27 6.04
CA MET A 214 0.33 3.84 7.09
C MET A 214 1.51 3.13 6.45
N SER A 215 2.72 3.60 6.77
CA SER A 215 3.98 3.00 6.33
C SER A 215 4.88 2.71 7.52
N GLU A 216 5.88 1.86 7.32
CA GLU A 216 6.85 1.47 8.35
C GLU A 216 8.26 1.82 7.89
N TYR A 217 9.09 2.23 8.84
CA TYR A 217 10.53 2.26 8.67
C TYR A 217 11.23 2.00 10.01
N LYS A 218 12.02 0.92 10.08
CA LYS A 218 12.85 0.54 11.25
C LYS A 218 12.08 0.50 12.57
N GLY A 219 10.94 -0.19 12.58
CA GLY A 219 10.07 -0.34 13.74
C GLY A 219 9.21 0.89 14.05
N THR A 220 9.33 1.97 13.28
CA THR A 220 8.46 3.15 13.43
C THR A 220 7.36 3.13 12.38
N LEU A 221 6.11 3.18 12.84
CA LEU A 221 4.94 3.37 11.99
C LEU A 221 4.71 4.86 11.75
N TYR A 222 4.39 5.25 10.52
CA TYR A 222 4.00 6.61 10.15
C TYR A 222 2.57 6.57 9.64
N SER A 223 1.69 7.37 10.22
CA SER A 223 0.31 7.56 9.76
C SER A 223 0.07 9.00 9.33
N PHE A 224 -0.39 9.17 8.10
CA PHE A 224 -0.52 10.46 7.43
C PHE A 224 -1.55 10.37 6.30
N SER A 225 -1.88 11.51 5.67
CA SER A 225 -2.89 11.58 4.61
C SER A 225 -4.27 11.12 5.12
N GLY A 226 -5.23 11.02 4.21
CA GLY A 226 -6.61 10.66 4.48
C GLY A 226 -7.49 11.86 4.74
N VAL A 227 -8.69 11.57 5.22
CA VAL A 227 -9.68 12.58 5.56
C VAL A 227 -10.31 12.33 6.92
N THR A 228 -10.77 13.40 7.53
CA THR A 228 -11.83 13.36 8.55
C THR A 228 -13.15 13.65 7.86
N VAL A 229 -14.20 12.89 8.22
CA VAL A 229 -15.55 13.15 7.71
C VAL A 229 -16.46 13.53 8.86
N THR A 230 -16.99 14.75 8.78
CA THR A 230 -17.95 15.30 9.74
C THR A 230 -19.33 15.28 9.10
N ARG A 231 -20.33 14.76 9.82
CA ARG A 231 -21.73 14.72 9.38
C ARG A 231 -22.58 15.64 10.23
N ILE A 232 -23.30 16.54 9.58
CA ILE A 232 -24.30 17.41 10.20
C ILE A 232 -25.60 17.20 9.43
N GLY A 233 -26.58 16.53 10.05
CA GLY A 233 -27.78 16.06 9.35
C GLY A 233 -27.45 15.10 8.21
N GLN A 234 -27.98 15.37 7.01
CA GLN A 234 -27.70 14.58 5.80
C GLN A 234 -26.40 14.99 5.08
N ARG A 235 -25.77 16.11 5.46
CA ARG A 235 -24.58 16.63 4.78
C ARG A 235 -23.32 16.05 5.41
N ALA A 236 -22.46 15.47 4.57
CA ALA A 236 -21.10 15.07 4.93
C ALA A 236 -20.10 16.08 4.37
N THR A 237 -19.19 16.55 5.22
CA THR A 237 -18.05 17.37 4.84
C THR A 237 -16.78 16.58 5.08
N GLU A 238 -15.92 16.52 4.07
CA GLU A 238 -14.65 15.81 4.13
C GLU A 238 -13.52 16.85 4.20
N VAL A 239 -12.62 16.68 5.16
CA VAL A 239 -11.46 17.56 5.38
C VAL A 239 -10.21 16.71 5.33
N GLU A 240 -9.28 17.06 4.47
CA GLU A 240 -8.00 16.37 4.32
C GLU A 240 -7.16 16.51 5.60
N ASP A 241 -6.47 15.44 5.98
CA ASP A 241 -5.54 15.46 7.12
C ASP A 241 -4.12 15.73 6.62
N GLU A 242 -3.56 16.85 7.08
CA GLU A 242 -2.20 17.26 6.80
C GLU A 242 -1.19 16.74 7.83
N GLN A 243 -1.66 16.33 9.01
CA GLN A 243 -0.78 15.92 10.11
C GLN A 243 -0.26 14.50 9.89
N MET A 244 1.06 14.39 9.74
CA MET A 244 1.75 13.12 9.90
C MET A 244 2.03 12.85 11.38
N THR A 245 1.83 11.62 11.79
CA THR A 245 2.09 11.15 13.16
C THR A 245 2.89 9.86 13.10
N SER A 246 3.74 9.59 14.10
CA SER A 246 4.46 8.32 14.16
C SER A 246 4.33 7.60 15.48
N PHE A 247 4.40 6.27 15.44
CA PHE A 247 4.38 5.41 16.62
C PHE A 247 5.60 4.48 16.58
N ASP A 248 6.45 4.58 17.59
CA ASP A 248 7.67 3.78 17.69
C ASP A 248 7.37 2.44 18.38
N CYS A 249 7.25 1.37 17.59
CA CYS A 249 6.94 0.03 18.08
C CYS A 249 8.10 -0.57 18.90
N THR A 250 9.27 0.06 18.95
CA THR A 250 10.43 -0.40 19.74
C THR A 250 10.44 0.13 21.17
N LYS A 251 9.62 1.16 21.48
CA LYS A 251 9.64 1.87 22.76
C LYS A 251 8.43 1.58 23.67
N GLY A 252 7.54 0.69 23.26
CA GLY A 252 6.35 0.31 24.01
C GLY A 252 6.20 -1.20 24.11
N ASN A 253 5.30 -1.66 24.97
CA ASN A 253 4.83 -3.04 24.87
C ASN A 253 3.94 -3.12 23.62
N ILE A 254 4.22 -4.09 22.76
CA ILE A 254 3.39 -4.50 21.63
C ILE A 254 3.20 -6.02 21.60
N ASP A 255 3.66 -6.74 22.64
CA ASP A 255 3.56 -8.19 22.73
C ASP A 255 2.22 -8.62 23.31
N THR A 256 1.84 -8.02 24.44
CA THR A 256 0.63 -8.38 25.18
C THR A 256 -0.47 -7.32 25.09
N LYS A 257 -0.07 -6.06 24.88
CA LYS A 257 -0.96 -4.91 24.74
C LYS A 257 -0.23 -3.82 23.99
N ILE A 258 -0.92 -3.07 23.15
CA ILE A 258 -0.34 -1.90 22.48
C ILE A 258 -0.28 -0.75 23.48
N THR A 259 0.93 -0.35 23.86
CA THR A 259 1.18 0.82 24.73
C THR A 259 2.23 1.72 24.09
N GLY A 260 2.06 3.04 24.21
CA GLY A 260 2.99 4.02 23.68
C GLY A 260 2.31 5.36 23.43
N MET A 261 3.04 6.28 22.80
CA MET A 261 2.51 7.59 22.45
C MET A 261 2.86 7.92 21.01
N TRP A 262 1.87 8.42 20.27
CA TRP A 262 2.08 8.95 18.93
C TRP A 262 2.84 10.29 18.99
N ASP A 263 3.91 10.41 18.21
CA ASP A 263 4.62 11.67 17.96
C ASP A 263 3.84 12.50 16.92
N GLU A 264 3.20 13.58 17.37
CA GLU A 264 2.51 14.55 16.52
C GLU A 264 3.40 15.74 16.12
N SER A 265 4.67 15.78 16.53
CA SER A 265 5.59 16.90 16.23
C SER A 265 6.18 16.84 14.81
N LEU A 266 5.79 15.85 14.00
CA LEU A 266 6.28 15.69 12.64
C LEU A 266 5.72 16.81 11.74
N PRO A 267 6.49 17.26 10.72
CA PRO A 267 6.03 18.30 9.81
C PRO A 267 4.81 17.84 9.00
N HIS A 268 3.96 18.80 8.65
CA HIS A 268 2.75 18.55 7.88
C HIS A 268 3.06 18.16 6.43
N LEU A 269 2.19 17.34 5.87
CA LEU A 269 2.21 16.93 4.46
C LEU A 269 1.97 18.17 3.57
N PRO A 270 2.87 18.54 2.64
CA PRO A 270 2.76 19.78 1.87
C PRO A 270 1.48 19.94 1.04
N ALA A 271 0.95 18.82 0.54
CA ALA A 271 -0.34 18.77 -0.14
C ALA A 271 -1.26 17.77 0.58
N PRO A 272 -2.20 18.21 1.42
CA PRO A 272 -3.13 17.32 2.10
C PRO A 272 -4.03 16.60 1.08
N ARG A 273 -4.21 15.29 1.25
CA ARG A 273 -4.93 14.42 0.31
C ARG A 273 -5.41 13.14 1.00
N GLY A 274 -6.46 12.50 0.49
CA GLY A 274 -6.83 11.12 0.85
C GLY A 274 -6.65 10.16 -0.33
N GLU A 275 -6.80 8.85 -0.09
CA GLU A 275 -6.74 7.82 -1.15
C GLU A 275 -5.43 7.83 -1.97
N ALA A 276 -4.34 8.38 -1.41
CA ALA A 276 -3.03 8.34 -2.03
C ALA A 276 -2.39 6.95 -1.91
N GLY A 277 -1.36 6.70 -2.71
CA GLY A 277 -0.45 5.57 -2.53
C GLY A 277 0.84 6.02 -1.81
N CYS A 278 1.50 5.08 -1.12
CA CYS A 278 2.85 5.32 -0.60
C CYS A 278 3.78 4.14 -0.78
N VAL A 279 5.07 4.45 -0.82
CA VAL A 279 6.17 3.46 -0.78
C VAL A 279 7.30 4.00 0.10
N VAL A 280 8.04 3.08 0.71
CA VAL A 280 9.24 3.43 1.47
C VAL A 280 10.46 3.00 0.68
N LEU A 281 11.35 3.94 0.40
CA LEU A 281 12.57 3.72 -0.39
C LEU A 281 13.77 4.29 0.38
N GLY A 282 14.71 3.43 0.75
CA GLY A 282 15.81 3.81 1.62
C GLY A 282 15.29 4.34 2.96
N HIS A 283 15.61 5.58 3.31
CA HIS A 283 15.16 6.24 4.55
C HIS A 283 14.01 7.23 4.33
N ALA A 284 13.27 7.09 3.23
CA ALA A 284 12.23 8.06 2.85
C ALA A 284 10.90 7.41 2.52
N VAL A 285 9.82 8.09 2.93
CA VAL A 285 8.44 7.77 2.55
C VAL A 285 8.06 8.65 1.38
N TYR A 286 7.62 8.04 0.28
CA TYR A 286 7.08 8.75 -0.88
C TYR A 286 5.55 8.63 -0.89
N VAL A 287 4.88 9.74 -1.18
CA VAL A 287 3.42 9.84 -1.31
C VAL A 287 3.09 10.24 -2.73
N LEU A 288 2.24 9.45 -3.39
CA LEU A 288 1.94 9.57 -4.82
C LEU A 288 0.43 9.63 -5.04
N GLY A 289 -0.01 10.57 -5.88
CA GLY A 289 -1.42 10.72 -6.21
C GLY A 289 -2.28 11.10 -5.01
N GLY A 290 -3.51 10.64 -5.03
CA GLY A 290 -4.55 10.92 -4.06
C GLY A 290 -5.51 12.02 -4.51
N ARG A 291 -6.56 12.18 -3.72
CA ARG A 291 -7.66 13.10 -3.96
C ARG A 291 -7.66 14.23 -2.93
N ARG A 292 -7.84 15.45 -3.42
CA ARG A 292 -8.24 16.60 -2.62
C ARG A 292 -9.75 16.81 -2.80
N TYR A 293 -10.48 16.66 -1.71
CA TYR A 293 -11.94 16.70 -1.65
C TYR A 293 -12.48 18.12 -1.54
N SER A 294 -11.70 19.04 -0.95
CA SER A 294 -12.05 20.46 -0.83
C SER A 294 -12.32 21.12 -2.18
N ASP A 295 -11.52 20.81 -3.21
CA ASP A 295 -11.68 21.36 -4.56
C ASP A 295 -11.95 20.30 -5.64
N LYS A 296 -12.10 19.03 -5.24
CA LYS A 296 -12.35 17.91 -6.15
C LYS A 296 -11.29 17.82 -7.25
N LYS A 297 -10.01 17.95 -6.89
CA LYS A 297 -8.87 17.72 -7.80
C LYS A 297 -7.97 16.59 -7.33
N ASP A 298 -7.34 15.93 -8.29
CA ASP A 298 -6.32 14.92 -8.03
C ASP A 298 -5.01 15.62 -7.68
N VAL A 299 -4.25 15.03 -6.76
CA VAL A 299 -2.96 15.57 -6.34
C VAL A 299 -1.86 14.92 -7.16
N LEU A 300 -1.39 15.63 -8.18
CA LEU A 300 -0.34 15.15 -9.09
C LEU A 300 1.07 15.23 -8.49
N GLN A 301 1.21 16.01 -7.42
CA GLN A 301 2.48 16.23 -6.73
C GLN A 301 2.95 14.95 -6.01
N VAL A 302 4.21 14.57 -6.25
CA VAL A 302 4.91 13.55 -5.47
C VAL A 302 5.68 14.20 -4.33
N ASP A 303 5.36 13.80 -3.10
CA ASP A 303 6.00 14.30 -1.89
C ASP A 303 6.84 13.23 -1.22
N ARG A 304 7.99 13.64 -0.69
CA ARG A 304 8.95 12.76 -0.02
C ARG A 304 9.20 13.25 1.38
N TYR A 305 8.98 12.40 2.37
CA TYR A 305 9.42 12.62 3.73
C TYR A 305 10.74 11.90 3.98
N SER A 306 11.76 12.64 4.43
CA SER A 306 13.01 12.05 4.91
C SER A 306 12.90 11.76 6.40
N THR A 307 12.96 10.47 6.79
CA THR A 307 12.96 10.07 8.22
C THR A 307 14.20 10.58 8.95
N LYS A 308 15.35 10.67 8.26
CA LYS A 308 16.61 11.18 8.81
C LYS A 308 16.56 12.69 9.06
N ALA A 309 16.08 13.45 8.08
CA ALA A 309 16.02 14.91 8.18
C ALA A 309 14.75 15.43 8.86
N ARG A 310 13.78 14.53 9.15
CA ARG A 310 12.43 14.84 9.61
C ARG A 310 11.78 15.97 8.82
N LYS A 311 11.88 15.91 7.49
CA LYS A 311 11.45 16.99 6.58
C LYS A 311 10.79 16.47 5.31
N TRP A 312 9.74 17.16 4.88
CA TRP A 312 9.10 16.95 3.58
C TRP A 312 9.81 17.72 2.46
N THR A 313 9.79 17.15 1.26
CA THR A 313 10.25 17.80 0.04
C THR A 313 9.35 17.37 -1.11
N THR A 314 8.83 18.35 -1.84
CA THR A 314 8.14 18.11 -3.10
C THR A 314 9.16 17.74 -4.18
N CYS A 315 8.96 16.58 -4.81
CA CYS A 315 9.94 16.00 -5.73
C CYS A 315 9.69 16.38 -7.19
N PHE A 316 8.55 15.96 -7.73
CA PHE A 316 8.13 16.18 -9.11
C PHE A 316 6.61 15.96 -9.23
N SER A 317 6.06 16.19 -10.43
CA SER A 317 4.65 15.96 -10.74
C SER A 317 4.47 14.72 -11.62
N LEU A 318 3.41 13.94 -11.39
CA LEU A 318 3.08 12.74 -12.16
C LEU A 318 2.52 13.03 -13.58
N GLY A 319 2.29 14.30 -13.94
CA GLY A 319 1.64 14.67 -15.21
C GLY A 319 0.13 14.39 -15.23
N GLU A 320 -0.55 14.76 -16.31
CA GLU A 320 -2.02 14.70 -16.41
C GLU A 320 -2.55 13.27 -16.61
N THR A 321 -3.03 12.62 -15.54
CA THR A 321 -3.94 11.46 -15.60
C THR A 321 -4.80 11.37 -14.32
N ASN A 322 -5.67 10.35 -14.22
CA ASN A 322 -6.51 10.06 -13.04
C ASN A 322 -5.70 9.38 -11.93
N PHE A 323 -5.41 10.10 -10.84
CA PHE A 323 -4.67 9.61 -9.68
C PHE A 323 -5.45 9.82 -8.37
N ALA A 324 -6.78 9.83 -8.41
CA ALA A 324 -7.60 10.06 -7.21
C ALA A 324 -7.48 8.94 -6.15
N ASP A 325 -7.51 7.68 -6.57
CA ASP A 325 -7.50 6.49 -5.71
C ASP A 325 -6.36 5.56 -6.10
N VAL A 326 -5.24 5.67 -5.40
CA VAL A 326 -3.95 5.09 -5.80
C VAL A 326 -3.53 3.96 -4.87
N GLU A 327 -3.05 2.86 -5.47
CA GLU A 327 -2.23 1.86 -4.78
C GLU A 327 -0.84 1.87 -5.39
N CYS A 328 0.18 1.73 -4.54
CA CYS A 328 1.55 1.61 -5.00
C CYS A 328 2.20 0.34 -4.46
N CYS A 329 3.07 -0.26 -5.27
CA CYS A 329 3.97 -1.31 -4.82
C CYS A 329 5.35 -1.15 -5.45
N VAL A 330 6.37 -1.69 -4.78
CA VAL A 330 7.71 -1.82 -5.36
C VAL A 330 7.84 -3.23 -5.91
N LEU A 331 8.13 -3.36 -7.21
CA LEU A 331 8.33 -4.65 -7.86
C LEU A 331 9.72 -4.69 -8.51
N ARG A 332 10.49 -5.73 -8.19
CA ARG A 332 11.75 -6.03 -8.86
C ARG A 332 11.47 -6.78 -10.15
N VAL A 333 11.90 -6.22 -11.28
CA VAL A 333 11.64 -6.77 -12.60
C VAL A 333 12.95 -7.09 -13.32
N PRO A 334 13.16 -8.32 -13.81
CA PRO A 334 14.34 -8.68 -14.58
C PRO A 334 14.40 -8.02 -15.96
N ALA A 335 15.61 -7.86 -16.47
CA ALA A 335 15.85 -7.19 -17.75
C ALA A 335 15.21 -7.92 -18.94
N SER A 336 15.01 -9.23 -18.86
CA SER A 336 14.33 -10.00 -19.90
C SER A 336 12.83 -9.74 -20.00
N ASN A 337 12.19 -9.13 -19.00
CA ASN A 337 10.74 -8.92 -19.02
C ASN A 337 10.34 -7.95 -20.16
N PRO A 338 9.49 -8.38 -21.11
CA PRO A 338 9.14 -7.59 -22.30
C PRO A 338 8.09 -6.50 -22.04
N HIS A 339 7.38 -6.55 -20.90
CA HIS A 339 6.32 -5.60 -20.57
C HIS A 339 6.82 -4.29 -19.94
N PHE A 340 8.11 -4.22 -19.63
CA PHE A 340 8.76 -3.04 -19.06
C PHE A 340 9.84 -2.53 -20.01
N SER A 341 9.80 -1.23 -20.30
CA SER A 341 10.59 -0.61 -21.36
C SER A 341 12.10 -0.69 -21.09
N SER A 342 12.88 -1.14 -22.08
CA SER A 342 14.35 -1.08 -22.05
C SER A 342 14.89 0.36 -22.07
N LEU A 343 14.18 1.29 -22.71
CA LEU A 343 14.51 2.73 -22.72
C LEU A 343 14.39 3.36 -21.33
N SER A 344 13.39 2.97 -20.53
CA SER A 344 13.27 3.41 -19.13
C SER A 344 14.52 3.05 -18.31
N ARG A 345 15.14 1.91 -18.63
CA ARG A 345 16.36 1.43 -17.98
C ARG A 345 17.60 2.20 -18.44
N ALA A 346 17.67 2.60 -19.72
CA ALA A 346 18.81 3.34 -20.27
C ALA A 346 18.93 4.77 -19.71
N ILE A 347 17.80 5.42 -19.36
CA ILE A 347 17.79 6.75 -18.73
C ILE A 347 18.50 6.71 -17.36
N SER A 348 18.37 5.63 -16.58
CA SER A 348 19.09 5.50 -15.30
C SER A 348 20.62 5.57 -15.46
N HIS A 349 21.18 5.09 -16.58
CA HIS A 349 22.63 5.09 -16.84
C HIS A 349 23.16 6.45 -17.32
N LYS A 350 22.32 7.32 -17.91
CA LYS A 350 22.76 8.65 -18.36
C LYS A 350 22.94 9.67 -17.22
N TRP A 351 22.30 9.46 -16.07
CA TRP A 351 22.50 10.27 -14.86
C TRP A 351 23.72 9.84 -14.02
N VAL A 352 24.48 8.84 -14.47
CA VAL A 352 25.71 8.35 -13.84
C VAL A 352 26.97 9.07 -14.37
N MET A 353 26.83 9.93 -15.38
CA MET A 353 27.96 10.55 -16.11
C MET A 353 28.17 12.05 -15.84
N TRP A 354 27.59 12.62 -14.78
CA TRP A 354 27.86 14.01 -14.37
C TRP A 354 27.96 14.14 -12.85
#